data_AF-A0A7I9VF84-F1
#
_entry.id   AF-A0A7I9VF84-F1
#
_cell.length_a   1.000
_cell.length_b   1.000
_cell.length_c   1.000
_cell.angle_alpha   90.00
_cell.angle_beta   90.00
_cell.angle_gamma   90.00
#
_symmetry.space_group_name_H-M   'P 1'
#
loop_
_entity.id
_entity.type
_entity.pdbx_description
1 polymer ?
#
loop_
_entity_poly.entity_id
_entity_poly.type
_entity_poly.pdbx_seq_one_letter_code
_entity_poly.pdbx_strand_id
1 'polypeptide(L)' 'MQPERSWREVDGYKIPECIVVDELPKPSTGKIQKNLVRDAHTDLYD' A
#
# COMPACT_ATOMS: atom_id res chain seq x y z
N MET A 1 11.05 20.09 0.74
CA MET A 1 9.68 19.87 0.23
C MET A 1 9.82 18.95 -0.96
N GLN A 2 9.45 17.67 -0.83
CA GLN A 2 9.57 16.73 -1.96
C GLN A 2 8.35 16.93 -2.88
N PRO A 3 8.53 17.07 -4.20
CA PRO A 3 7.43 17.36 -5.11
C PRO A 3 6.46 16.19 -5.17
N GLU A 4 5.22 16.45 -4.80
CA GLU A 4 4.00 15.70 -5.08
C GLU A 4 4.09 14.97 -6.43
N ARG A 5 4.26 13.64 -6.38
CA ARG A 5 4.28 12.79 -7.57
C ARG A 5 2.98 12.96 -8.35
N SER A 6 3.08 13.45 -9.57
CA SER A 6 1.98 13.50 -10.52
C SER A 6 1.68 12.07 -11.00
N TRP A 7 0.53 11.51 -10.59
CA TRP A 7 0.05 10.18 -11.00
C TRP A 7 -0.19 10.01 -12.51
N ARG A 8 0.01 11.07 -13.31
CA ARG A 8 -0.18 11.09 -14.77
C ARG A 8 0.84 10.25 -15.55
N GLU A 9 1.90 9.76 -14.91
CA GLU A 9 2.97 8.95 -15.55
C GLU A 9 2.72 7.43 -15.44
N VAL A 10 1.59 7.01 -14.87
CA VAL A 10 1.28 5.61 -14.60
C VAL A 10 0.13 5.17 -15.49
N ASP A 11 0.33 4.10 -16.27
CA ASP A 11 -0.75 3.48 -17.06
C ASP A 11 -1.91 3.07 -16.17
N GLY A 12 -3.15 3.25 -16.63
CA GLY A 12 -4.36 3.05 -15.82
C GLY A 12 -4.44 1.69 -15.11
N TYR A 13 -3.95 0.62 -15.72
CA TYR A 13 -3.96 -0.72 -15.13
C TYR A 13 -3.00 -0.89 -13.93
N LYS A 14 -2.06 0.04 -13.75
CA LYS A 14 -1.12 0.05 -12.61
C LYS A 14 -1.64 0.91 -11.45
N ILE A 15 -2.78 1.57 -11.62
CA ILE A 15 -3.41 2.35 -10.55
C ILE A 15 -4.02 1.33 -9.57
N PRO A 16 -3.58 1.31 -8.31
CA PRO A 16 -4.07 0.35 -7.34
C PRO A 16 -5.50 0.68 -6.90
N GLU A 17 -6.31 -0.35 -6.69
CA GLU A 17 -7.50 -0.26 -5.86
C GLU A 17 -7.02 -0.14 -4.41
N CYS A 18 -7.21 1.05 -3.82
CA CYS A 18 -6.44 1.46 -2.64
C CYS A 18 -6.99 0.87 -1.34
N ILE A 19 -6.08 0.52 -0.42
CA ILE A 19 -6.41 0.09 0.94
C ILE A 19 -5.93 1.19 1.89
N VAL A 20 -6.85 1.71 2.70
CA VAL A 20 -6.54 2.66 3.78
C VAL A 20 -6.61 1.89 5.09
N VAL A 21 -5.51 1.89 5.84
CA VAL A 21 -5.39 1.24 7.15
C VAL A 21 -4.95 2.25 8.21
N ASP A 22 -5.43 2.09 9.43
CA ASP A 22 -5.11 2.99 10.54
C ASP A 22 -3.65 2.89 10.97
N GLU A 23 -3.11 1.66 11.05
CA GLU A 23 -1.71 1.42 11.40
C GLU A 23 -1.08 0.36 10.48
N LEU A 24 0.18 0.62 10.08
CA LEU A 24 0.97 -0.34 9.33
C LEU A 24 1.77 -1.22 10.30
N PRO A 25 1.80 -2.55 10.11
CA PRO A 25 2.57 -3.45 10.95
C PRO A 25 4.06 -3.13 10.82
N LYS A 26 4.60 -2.47 11.85
CA LYS A 26 6.01 -2.12 11.96
C LYS A 26 6.63 -2.90 13.13
N PRO A 27 7.47 -3.91 12.87
CA PRO A 27 8.28 -4.54 13.91
C PRO A 27 9.32 -3.56 14.44
N SER A 28 10.05 -3.97 15.47
CA SER A 28 11.12 -3.20 16.12
C SER A 28 12.19 -2.64 15.18
N THR A 29 12.35 -3.22 13.98
CA THR A 29 13.27 -2.74 12.93
C THR A 29 12.72 -1.60 12.07
N GLY A 30 11.46 -1.19 12.29
CA GLY A 30 10.82 -0.03 11.64
C GLY A 30 10.39 -0.23 10.18
N LYS A 31 10.71 -1.37 9.56
CA LYS A 31 10.32 -1.70 8.18
C LYS A 31 8.91 -2.29 8.13
N ILE A 32 8.06 -1.76 7.25
CA ILE A 32 6.70 -2.28 7.08
C ILE A 32 6.73 -3.74 6.61
N GLN A 33 6.01 -4.60 7.32
CA GLN A 33 5.85 -6.01 6.96
C GLN A 33 4.66 -6.19 6.00
N LYS A 34 4.92 -5.99 4.69
CA LYS A 34 3.87 -6.08 3.66
C LYS A 34 3.24 -7.47 3.53
N ASN A 35 3.94 -8.54 3.93
CA ASN A 35 3.37 -9.90 3.94
C ASN A 35 2.15 -9.97 4.87
N LEU A 36 2.26 -9.45 6.09
CA LEU A 36 1.15 -9.44 7.05
C LEU A 36 -0.06 -8.64 6.54
N VAL A 37 0.20 -7.53 5.83
CA VAL A 37 -0.86 -6.74 5.18
C VAL A 37 -1.55 -7.54 4.09
N ARG A 38 -0.82 -8.29 3.27
CA ARG A 38 -1.42 -9.12 2.21
C ARG A 38 -2.24 -10.27 2.79
N ASP A 39 -1.73 -10.92 3.83
CA ASP A 39 -2.43 -12.02 4.48
C ASP A 39 -3.74 -11.53 5.12
N ALA A 40 -3.72 -10.36 5.77
CA ALA A 40 -4.91 -9.76 6.40
C ALA A 40 -6.01 -9.31 5.41
N HIS A 41 -5.68 -9.11 4.14
CA HIS A 41 -6.59 -8.59 3.11
C HIS A 41 -6.72 -9.53 1.90
N THR A 42 -6.46 -10.84 2.09
CA THR A 42 -6.53 -11.83 1.00
C THR A 42 -7.89 -11.85 0.31
N ASP A 43 -8.97 -11.75 1.07
CA ASP A 43 -10.35 -11.85 0.55
C ASP A 43 -10.99 -10.49 0.26
N LEU A 44 -10.21 -9.39 0.21
CA LEU A 44 -10.77 -8.03 0.12
C LEU A 44 -11.50 -7.76 -1.21
N TYR A 45 -11.17 -8.50 -2.27
CA TYR A 45 -11.67 -8.29 -3.62
C TYR A 45 -12.20 -9.57 -4.29
N ASP A 46 -12.44 -10.62 -3.51
CA ASP A 46 -13.08 -11.87 -3.98
C ASP A 46 -14.61 -11.74 -4.12
#